data_AF-A0AAW9X8V9-F1
#
_entry.id   AF-A0AAW9X8V9-F1
#
_cell.length_a   1.000
_cell.length_b   1.000
_cell.length_c   1.000
_cell.angle_alpha   90.00
_cell.angle_beta   90.00
_cell.angle_gamma   90.00
#
_symmetry.space_group_name_H-M   'P 1'
#
loop_
_entity.id
_entity.type
_entity.pdbx_description
1 polymer ?
#
loop_
_entity_poly.entity_id
_entity_poly.type
_entity_poly.pdbx_seq_one_letter_code
_entity_poly.pdbx_strand_id
1 'polypeptide(L)'
;IDEYYSYRFGQLDYRSLKFENELLEMENFQGNAVVNYTEREIPYTRIIEHKHFDPVETPYTVITKEYPQEWKEGDEPYYPINDAKNMELFKKYRMLAKDENIIFGGRLAEYKYYDMHQVIRSALNTVEAL
;
A
#
# COMPACT_ATOMS: atom_id res chain seq x y z
N ILE A 1 2.93 -13.19 2.23
CA ILE A 1 3.35 -14.40 3.01
C ILE A 1 2.82 -15.67 2.38
N ASP A 2 1.54 -15.67 2.05
CA ASP A 2 0.87 -16.60 1.14
C ASP A 2 1.65 -16.92 -0.15
N GLU A 3 2.18 -15.91 -0.86
CA GLU A 3 2.98 -16.12 -2.08
C GLU A 3 4.22 -17.00 -1.83
N TYR A 4 4.95 -16.74 -0.75
CA TYR A 4 6.11 -17.56 -0.35
C TYR A 4 5.74 -19.04 -0.19
N TYR A 5 4.54 -19.32 0.36
CA TYR A 5 4.00 -20.68 0.50
C TYR A 5 3.18 -21.14 -0.72
N SER A 6 3.42 -20.55 -1.89
CA SER A 6 2.76 -20.88 -3.17
C SER A 6 1.22 -20.91 -3.06
N TYR A 7 0.67 -20.02 -2.24
CA TYR A 7 -0.77 -19.88 -2.01
C TYR A 7 -1.48 -21.17 -1.57
N ARG A 8 -0.78 -22.10 -0.91
CA ARG A 8 -1.29 -23.45 -0.58
C ARG A 8 -2.59 -23.51 0.24
N PHE A 9 -2.96 -22.42 0.92
CA PHE A 9 -4.23 -22.30 1.65
C PHE A 9 -5.22 -21.31 1.01
N GLY A 10 -4.85 -20.67 -0.10
CA GLY A 10 -5.53 -19.56 -0.74
C GLY A 10 -4.74 -18.26 -0.68
N GLN A 11 -5.12 -17.28 -1.50
CA GLN A 11 -4.56 -15.92 -1.50
C GLN A 11 -5.19 -15.06 -0.40
N LEU A 12 -4.39 -14.19 0.21
CA LEU A 12 -4.90 -13.16 1.10
C LEU A 12 -5.46 -11.99 0.27
N ASP A 13 -6.64 -11.50 0.63
CA ASP A 13 -7.35 -10.49 -0.17
C ASP A 13 -6.79 -9.08 0.10
N TYR A 14 -6.61 -8.29 -0.95
CA TYR A 14 -6.16 -6.89 -0.85
C TYR A 14 -7.11 -5.95 -1.59
N ARG A 15 -6.98 -4.65 -1.34
CA ARG A 15 -7.35 -3.61 -2.30
C ARG A 15 -6.10 -3.10 -2.99
N SER A 16 -6.20 -2.79 -4.27
CA SER A 16 -5.12 -2.19 -5.04
C SER A 16 -5.47 -0.74 -5.41
N LEU A 17 -4.48 -0.04 -5.97
CA LEU A 17 -4.59 1.31 -6.48
C LEU A 17 -3.92 1.37 -7.86
N LYS A 18 -4.51 2.15 -8.76
CA LYS A 18 -3.88 2.54 -10.02
C LYS A 18 -3.55 4.01 -9.98
N PHE A 19 -2.36 4.37 -10.45
CA PHE A 19 -1.91 5.75 -10.53
C PHE A 19 -1.73 6.18 -11.98
N GLU A 20 -2.31 7.33 -12.33
CA GLU A 20 -2.10 7.98 -13.63
C GLU A 20 -1.40 9.31 -13.40
N ASN A 21 -0.20 9.45 -13.99
CA ASN A 21 0.64 10.64 -13.82
C ASN A 21 0.48 11.56 -15.03
N GLU A 22 0.29 12.85 -14.77
CA GLU A 22 0.17 13.88 -15.80
C GLU A 22 1.15 15.02 -15.51
N LEU A 23 1.92 15.42 -16.52
CA LEU A 23 2.71 16.64 -16.49
C LEU A 23 1.89 17.76 -17.12
N LEU A 24 1.74 18.87 -16.42
CA LEU A 24 0.95 20.03 -16.84
C LEU A 24 1.85 21.26 -16.96
N GLU A 25 1.79 21.94 -18.09
CA GLU A 25 2.51 23.20 -18.37
C GLU A 25 1.83 24.38 -17.67
N MET A 26 1.75 24.30 -16.34
CA MET A 26 1.30 25.34 -15.43
C MET A 26 1.97 25.19 -14.06
N GLU A 27 2.12 26.30 -13.35
CA GLU A 27 2.87 26.34 -12.09
C GLU A 27 2.15 25.63 -10.93
N ASN A 28 0.82 25.64 -10.91
CA ASN A 28 0.01 25.17 -9.80
C ASN A 28 -1.38 24.70 -10.28
N PHE A 29 -1.71 23.43 -10.03
CA PHE A 29 -2.97 22.82 -10.46
C PHE A 29 -4.08 22.96 -9.41
N GLN A 30 -3.80 22.61 -8.15
CA GLN A 30 -4.82 22.53 -7.09
C GLN A 30 -4.43 23.25 -5.80
N GLY A 31 -3.20 23.74 -5.67
CA GLY A 31 -2.75 24.54 -4.52
C GLY A 31 -2.60 23.77 -3.21
N ASN A 32 -2.62 22.44 -3.25
CA ASN A 32 -2.43 21.58 -2.09
C ASN A 32 -1.83 20.23 -2.51
N ALA A 33 -1.02 19.61 -1.64
CA ALA A 33 -0.37 18.34 -1.96
C ALA A 33 -1.36 17.20 -2.23
N VAL A 34 -2.47 17.14 -1.48
CA VAL A 34 -3.46 16.08 -1.60
C VAL A 34 -4.87 16.68 -1.55
N VAL A 35 -5.69 16.36 -2.55
CA VAL A 35 -7.13 16.69 -2.57
C VAL A 35 -7.91 15.40 -2.71
N ASN A 36 -8.83 15.15 -1.79
CA ASN A 36 -9.73 13.99 -1.84
C ASN A 36 -11.01 14.36 -2.60
N TYR A 37 -11.44 13.48 -3.50
CA TYR A 37 -12.74 13.57 -4.18
C TYR A 37 -13.66 12.53 -3.55
N THR A 38 -14.78 12.98 -3.00
CA THR A 38 -15.67 12.14 -2.16
C THR A 38 -17.00 11.82 -2.83
N GLU A 39 -17.22 12.46 -3.97
CA GLU A 39 -18.34 12.27 -4.88
C GLU A 39 -18.22 10.93 -5.61
N ARG A 40 -19.30 10.15 -5.63
CA ARG A 40 -19.30 8.78 -6.20
C ARG A 40 -19.08 8.77 -7.71
N GLU A 41 -19.53 9.82 -8.38
CA GLU A 41 -19.45 10.03 -9.81
C GLU A 41 -18.03 10.35 -10.30
N ILE A 42 -17.11 10.72 -9.39
CA ILE A 42 -15.72 10.97 -9.72
C ILE A 42 -14.95 9.63 -9.64
N PRO A 43 -14.25 9.21 -10.72
CA PRO A 43 -13.68 7.87 -10.80
C PRO A 43 -12.39 7.69 -9.96
N TYR A 44 -11.69 8.77 -9.63
CA TYR A 44 -10.49 8.77 -8.78
C TYR A 44 -10.83 9.21 -7.36
N THR A 45 -10.12 8.67 -6.38
CA THR A 45 -10.27 9.03 -4.96
C THR A 45 -9.49 10.28 -4.59
N ARG A 46 -8.36 10.53 -5.26
CA ARG A 46 -7.47 11.65 -4.95
C ARG A 46 -6.75 12.19 -6.17
N ILE A 47 -6.39 13.46 -6.10
CA ILE A 47 -5.32 14.03 -6.90
C ILE A 47 -4.19 14.46 -5.96
N ILE A 48 -2.97 14.03 -6.30
CA ILE A 48 -1.74 14.38 -5.61
C ILE A 48 -0.96 15.35 -6.50
N GLU A 49 -0.65 16.54 -6.00
CA GLU A 49 0.22 17.51 -6.67
C GLU A 49 1.56 17.55 -5.92
N HIS A 50 2.55 16.85 -6.47
CA HIS A 50 3.76 16.45 -5.73
C HIS A 50 4.61 17.62 -5.24
N LYS A 51 4.65 18.71 -6.00
CA LYS A 51 5.49 19.88 -5.69
C LYS A 51 5.12 20.55 -4.36
N HIS A 52 3.93 20.28 -3.80
CA HIS A 52 3.53 20.84 -2.51
C HIS A 52 4.01 20.02 -1.30
N PHE A 53 4.61 18.82 -1.50
CA PHE A 53 5.27 18.10 -0.41
C PHE A 53 6.62 18.72 -0.04
N ASP A 54 7.35 19.22 -1.04
CA ASP A 54 8.59 20.00 -0.88
C ASP A 54 8.52 21.18 -1.85
N PRO A 55 8.08 22.37 -1.40
CA PRO A 55 7.77 23.50 -2.27
C PRO A 55 8.92 23.91 -3.20
N VAL A 56 8.66 23.84 -4.51
CA VAL A 56 9.60 24.29 -5.55
C VAL A 56 8.93 25.21 -6.57
N GLU A 57 9.69 26.20 -7.06
CA GLU A 57 9.27 27.07 -8.16
C GLU A 57 9.65 26.43 -9.50
N THR A 58 8.63 26.05 -10.27
CA THR A 58 8.76 25.42 -11.59
C THR A 58 7.62 25.91 -12.48
N PRO A 59 7.87 26.12 -13.80
CA PRO A 59 6.83 26.55 -14.74
C PRO A 59 5.82 25.45 -15.07
N TYR A 60 6.02 24.24 -14.55
CA TYR A 60 5.17 23.07 -14.72
C TYR A 60 4.85 22.42 -13.36
N THR A 61 3.87 21.53 -13.34
CA THR A 61 3.55 20.68 -12.20
C THR A 61 3.32 19.24 -12.64
N VAL A 62 3.52 18.28 -11.74
CA VAL A 62 3.19 16.87 -11.95
C VAL A 62 2.06 16.52 -10.99
N ILE A 63 0.97 16.01 -11.53
CA ILE A 63 -0.14 15.49 -10.74
C ILE A 63 -0.24 13.97 -10.91
N THR A 64 -0.77 13.31 -9.89
CA THR A 64 -1.15 11.90 -9.95
C THR A 64 -2.62 11.76 -9.57
N LYS A 65 -3.41 11.14 -10.44
CA LYS A 65 -4.77 10.68 -10.13
C LYS A 65 -4.68 9.28 -9.54
N GLU A 66 -5.22 9.09 -8.34
CA GLU A 66 -5.30 7.81 -7.63
C GLU A 66 -6.68 7.18 -7.88
N TYR A 67 -6.70 5.99 -8.48
CA TYR A 67 -7.93 5.24 -8.76
C TYR A 67 -8.01 4.01 -7.86
N PRO A 68 -9.18 3.73 -7.26
CA PRO A 68 -9.41 2.47 -6.57
C PRO A 68 -9.41 1.33 -7.60
N GLN A 69 -8.75 0.22 -7.25
CA GLN A 69 -8.73 -0.97 -8.09
C GLN A 69 -9.06 -2.22 -7.24
N GLU A 70 -9.97 -3.04 -7.75
CA GLU A 70 -10.15 -4.39 -7.21
C GLU A 70 -8.87 -5.19 -7.47
N TRP A 71 -8.25 -5.69 -6.40
CA TRP A 71 -6.99 -6.42 -6.51
C TRP A 71 -7.19 -7.75 -7.21
N LYS A 72 -6.26 -8.09 -8.09
CA LYS A 72 -6.12 -9.39 -8.74
C LYS A 72 -4.69 -9.89 -8.59
N GLU A 73 -4.51 -11.18 -8.84
CA GLU A 73 -3.16 -11.76 -8.88
C GLU A 73 -2.29 -11.00 -9.91
N GLY A 74 -1.10 -10.58 -9.46
CA GLY A 74 -0.19 -9.73 -10.22
C GLY A 74 -0.34 -8.22 -9.97
N ASP A 75 -1.44 -7.78 -9.36
CA ASP A 75 -1.58 -6.39 -8.92
C ASP A 75 -0.79 -6.15 -7.64
N GLU A 76 -0.28 -4.93 -7.48
CA GLU A 76 0.41 -4.52 -6.26
C GLU A 76 -0.57 -4.53 -5.07
N PRO A 77 -0.31 -5.30 -4.00
CA PRO A 77 -1.18 -5.35 -2.84
C PRO A 77 -1.00 -4.10 -1.99
N TYR A 78 -1.95 -3.15 -1.98
CA TYR A 78 -1.83 -1.90 -1.21
C TYR A 78 -2.40 -2.02 0.21
N TYR A 79 -3.68 -2.35 0.33
CA TYR A 79 -4.38 -2.38 1.63
C TYR A 79 -4.92 -3.77 1.95
N PRO A 80 -4.51 -4.41 3.06
CA PRO A 80 -5.02 -5.74 3.43
C PRO A 80 -6.50 -5.66 3.81
N ILE A 81 -7.27 -6.67 3.41
CA ILE A 81 -8.67 -6.82 3.83
C ILE A 81 -8.70 -7.65 5.12
N ASN A 82 -8.81 -6.97 6.26
CA ASN A 82 -8.73 -7.60 7.59
C ASN A 82 -10.09 -8.12 8.08
N ASP A 83 -10.76 -8.92 7.26
CA ASP A 83 -12.01 -9.59 7.65
C ASP A 83 -11.74 -10.96 8.30
N ALA A 84 -12.80 -11.60 8.82
CA ALA A 84 -12.67 -12.87 9.53
C ALA A 84 -12.08 -13.99 8.63
N LYS A 85 -12.47 -14.04 7.35
CA LYS A 85 -11.98 -15.02 6.38
C LYS A 85 -10.46 -14.91 6.20
N ASN A 86 -9.97 -13.70 5.93
CA ASN A 86 -8.55 -13.44 5.69
C ASN A 86 -7.72 -13.60 6.95
N MET A 87 -8.23 -13.22 8.13
CA MET A 87 -7.51 -13.42 9.38
C MET A 87 -7.37 -14.91 9.74
N GLU A 88 -8.38 -15.74 9.48
CA GLU A 88 -8.25 -17.20 9.64
C GLU A 88 -7.26 -17.81 8.64
N LEU A 89 -7.26 -17.33 7.38
CA LEU A 89 -6.28 -17.75 6.39
C LEU A 89 -4.85 -17.37 6.78
N PHE A 90 -4.64 -16.11 7.18
CA PHE A 90 -3.35 -15.60 7.63
C PHE A 90 -2.81 -16.38 8.83
N LYS A 91 -3.66 -16.76 9.80
CA LYS A 91 -3.26 -17.62 10.92
C LYS A 91 -2.64 -18.95 10.47
N LYS A 92 -3.16 -19.57 9.41
CA LYS A 92 -2.61 -20.82 8.86
C LYS A 92 -1.19 -20.61 8.32
N TYR A 93 -0.97 -19.55 7.55
CA TYR A 93 0.37 -19.20 7.05
C TYR A 93 1.33 -18.82 8.18
N ARG A 94 0.85 -18.05 9.16
CA ARG A 94 1.64 -17.64 10.32
C ARG A 94 2.02 -18.83 11.21
N MET A 95 1.27 -19.92 11.20
CA MET A 95 1.65 -21.15 11.88
C MET A 95 2.82 -21.84 11.16
N LEU A 96 2.75 -21.97 9.83
CA LEU A 96 3.86 -22.54 9.03
C LEU A 96 5.16 -21.76 9.21
N ALA A 97 5.05 -20.42 9.25
CA ALA A 97 6.20 -19.53 9.39
C ALA A 97 6.97 -19.66 10.72
N LYS A 98 6.42 -20.33 11.74
CA LYS A 98 7.11 -20.51 13.03
C LYS A 98 8.18 -21.59 13.01
N ASP A 99 8.05 -22.56 12.11
CA ASP A 99 8.89 -23.76 12.11
C ASP A 99 10.11 -23.62 11.18
N GLU A 100 10.36 -22.42 10.65
CA GLU A 100 11.43 -22.13 9.69
C GLU A 100 12.53 -21.25 10.30
N ASN A 101 13.78 -21.45 9.87
CA ASN A 101 14.88 -20.53 10.18
C ASN A 101 14.84 -19.30 9.27
N ILE A 102 13.67 -18.66 9.17
CA ILE A 102 13.36 -17.55 8.27
C ILE A 102 12.56 -16.50 9.03
N ILE A 103 12.92 -15.23 8.83
CA ILE A 103 12.25 -14.09 9.46
C ILE A 103 11.24 -13.49 8.49
N PHE A 104 9.96 -13.57 8.85
CA PHE A 104 8.87 -12.93 8.12
C PHE A 104 8.55 -11.58 8.77
N GLY A 105 8.88 -10.47 8.10
CA GLY A 105 8.69 -9.11 8.61
C GLY A 105 8.09 -8.13 7.62
N GLY A 106 7.43 -7.10 8.13
CA GLY A 106 6.87 -5.99 7.35
C GLY A 106 5.46 -6.26 6.79
N ARG A 107 4.92 -5.27 6.06
CA ARG A 107 3.48 -5.18 5.72
C ARG A 107 2.90 -6.42 5.02
N LEU A 108 3.66 -7.03 4.11
CA LEU A 108 3.22 -8.17 3.29
C LEU A 108 3.44 -9.52 3.98
N ALA A 109 4.49 -9.63 4.79
CA ALA A 109 4.79 -10.85 5.52
C ALA A 109 3.87 -10.99 6.74
N GLU A 110 3.53 -9.87 7.38
CA GLU A 110 2.68 -9.81 8.57
C GLU A 110 1.21 -9.53 8.26
N TYR A 111 0.84 -9.43 6.97
CA TYR A 111 -0.52 -9.13 6.50
C TYR A 111 -1.17 -7.96 7.26
N LYS A 112 -0.47 -6.82 7.28
CA LYS A 112 -0.84 -5.68 8.11
C LYS A 112 -0.50 -4.37 7.42
N TYR A 113 -1.38 -3.38 7.58
CA TYR A 113 -1.04 -2.01 7.21
C TYR A 113 -0.11 -1.42 8.27
N TYR A 114 1.06 -0.96 7.83
CA TYR A 114 2.02 -0.25 8.67
C TYR A 114 2.25 1.16 8.14
N ASP A 115 2.21 2.13 9.04
CA ASP A 115 2.88 3.40 8.79
C ASP A 115 4.40 3.21 8.75
N MET A 116 5.12 4.11 8.07
CA MET A 116 6.58 4.04 7.93
C MET A 116 7.30 3.90 9.29
N HIS A 117 6.89 4.68 10.30
CA HIS A 117 7.50 4.62 11.63
C HIS A 117 7.25 3.30 12.37
N GLN A 118 6.12 2.63 12.09
CA GLN A 118 5.76 1.37 12.72
C GLN A 118 6.60 0.21 12.16
N VAL A 119 6.81 0.18 10.84
CA VAL A 119 7.67 -0.84 10.22
C VAL A 119 9.15 -0.62 10.58
N ILE A 120 9.61 0.63 10.71
CA ILE A 120 10.96 0.92 11.22
C ILE A 120 11.12 0.35 12.64
N ARG A 121 10.16 0.61 13.53
CA ARG A 121 10.20 0.07 14.90
C ARG A 121 10.16 -1.46 14.91
N SER A 122 9.28 -2.06 14.09
CA SER A 122 9.18 -3.51 13.95
C SER A 122 10.53 -4.11 13.53
N ALA A 123 11.17 -3.56 12.51
CA ALA A 123 12.48 -4.03 12.03
C ALA A 123 13.58 -3.90 13.10
N LEU A 124 13.64 -2.75 13.80
CA LEU A 124 14.63 -2.54 14.88
C LEU A 124 14.44 -3.55 16.01
N ASN A 125 13.20 -3.78 16.46
CA ASN A 125 12.90 -4.76 17.49
C ASN A 125 13.25 -6.19 17.04
N THR A 126 13.02 -6.51 15.76
CA THR A 126 13.39 -7.81 15.21
C THR A 126 14.89 -8.01 15.25
N VAL A 127 15.69 -7.02 14.82
CA VAL A 127 17.16 -7.12 14.84
C VAL A 127 17.71 -7.20 16.26
N GLU A 128 17.13 -6.47 17.21
CA GLU A 128 17.54 -6.50 18.63
C GLU A 128 17.26 -7.87 19.29
N ALA A 129 16.27 -8.62 18.80
CA ALA A 129 15.87 -9.92 19.33
C ALA A 129 16.60 -11.13 18.70
N LEU A 130 17.47 -10.90 17.70
CA LEU A 130 18.30 -11.93 17.07
C LEU A 130 19.62 -12.14 17.83
#